data_AF-A0A1I7RUW3-F1
#
_entry.id   AF-A0A1I7RUW3-F1
#
_cell.length_a   1.000
_cell.length_b   1.000
_cell.length_c   1.000
_cell.angle_alpha   90.00
_cell.angle_beta   90.00
_cell.angle_gamma   90.00
#
_symmetry.space_group_name_H-M   'P 1'
#
loop_
_entity.id
_entity.type
_entity.pdbx_description
1 polymer ?
#
loop_
_entity_poly.entity_id
_entity_poly.type
_entity_poly.pdbx_seq_one_letter_code
_entity_poly.pdbx_strand_id
1 'polypeptide(L)'
;MAAAATEEMFRGLVARVIRRLERDKHMDGFTDDELVYILDRTYEHLKPMPAMVEMKAPLVIFGDIHGQLADFQRFLNLVERPPLTRFLCLGDYVDRCRHSMEVTMLLFCYQLRFPNDVTLLRGNHECAKMNRGYGFYEECRRKRSVFVWKKFQRCFNELPLSALVNNRILAMHGGISPDIKNWDSLKKLQKPRTNLECDIGIPLDLMWADPTQDTCGSGWQYNKVRNASWMFGNDVIREFCELLDIDLIVRAHEVTPDGHQFTGDKNQVCTVFSAPNYCGVDGNCASIMKVSEKLEISFVTLKPKLDLNLLSPDRRAELAKQTSHEVKSPMPIGHKAGSPPQKANSKEGASTPSSDNTVSAGMPTPPATPARTPPKDKDQESLKTSIHIPINSCEKSGAMEPGNHGNGGGPGGGLGGKRDEKEPPVRSQVPPPSSQPVQSAAPPAPPNPSPAPVQPAQNSQNATTASPAPSSGSQATAGSSSNLSLTSLGSSAYENSKSNS
;
A
#
# COMPACT_ATOMS: atom_id res chain seq x y z
N MET A 1 18.15 -7.38 35.09
CA MET A 1 18.54 -6.00 35.43
C MET A 1 18.82 -5.21 34.15
N ALA A 2 20.07 -5.09 33.66
CA ALA A 2 20.43 -4.19 32.55
C ALA A 2 19.54 -4.34 31.29
N ALA A 3 19.41 -5.55 30.73
CA ALA A 3 18.61 -5.77 29.52
C ALA A 3 17.11 -5.41 29.69
N ALA A 4 16.55 -5.57 30.90
CA ALA A 4 15.18 -5.18 31.18
C ALA A 4 15.01 -3.65 31.20
N ALA A 5 15.97 -2.92 31.78
CA ALA A 5 16.00 -1.47 31.75
C ALA A 5 16.17 -0.93 30.32
N THR A 6 17.00 -1.56 29.49
CA THR A 6 17.14 -1.21 28.05
C THR A 6 15.83 -1.40 27.29
N GLU A 7 15.12 -2.51 27.52
CA GLU A 7 13.82 -2.79 26.89
C GLU A 7 12.71 -1.84 27.39
N GLU A 8 12.73 -1.44 28.67
CA GLU A 8 11.84 -0.41 29.21
C GLU A 8 12.11 0.98 28.59
N MET A 9 13.38 1.38 28.48
CA MET A 9 13.77 2.61 27.79
C MET A 9 13.33 2.61 26.31
N PHE A 10 13.48 1.48 25.62
CA PHE A 10 13.02 1.31 24.24
C PHE A 10 11.49 1.45 24.12
N ARG A 11 10.72 0.81 25.00
CA ARG A 11 9.25 0.97 25.07
C ARG A 11 8.85 2.42 25.34
N GLY A 12 9.58 3.11 26.22
CA GLY A 12 9.43 4.54 26.47
C GLY A 12 9.67 5.39 25.22
N LEU A 13 10.73 5.12 24.46
CA LEU A 13 11.02 5.78 23.18
C LEU A 13 9.89 5.56 22.16
N VAL A 14 9.49 4.31 21.91
CA VAL A 14 8.39 3.98 20.98
C VAL A 14 7.09 4.68 21.38
N ALA A 15 6.74 4.69 22.67
CA ALA A 15 5.56 5.39 23.17
C ALA A 15 5.65 6.93 23.04
N ARG A 16 6.85 7.53 23.16
CA ARG A 16 7.07 8.96 22.87
C ARG A 16 6.89 9.26 21.39
N VAL A 17 7.44 8.43 20.49
CA VAL A 17 7.34 8.64 19.03
C VAL A 17 5.89 8.53 18.55
N ILE A 18 5.13 7.53 18.99
CA ILE A 18 3.68 7.43 18.70
C ILE A 18 2.98 8.72 19.15
N ARG A 19 3.13 9.13 20.41
CA ARG A 19 2.47 10.32 20.96
C ARG A 19 2.81 11.60 20.17
N ARG A 20 4.07 11.76 19.77
CA ARG A 20 4.53 12.88 18.94
C ARG A 20 3.85 12.86 17.57
N LEU A 21 3.88 11.72 16.88
CA LEU A 21 3.33 11.57 15.54
C LEU A 21 1.81 11.78 15.51
N GLU A 22 1.10 11.26 16.50
CA GLU A 22 -0.35 11.41 16.62
C GLU A 22 -0.79 12.85 16.95
N ARG A 23 -0.10 13.52 17.87
CA ARG A 23 -0.47 14.87 18.32
C ARG A 23 0.05 15.96 17.38
N ASP A 24 1.33 15.90 17.04
CA ASP A 24 2.05 17.02 16.43
C ASP A 24 2.33 16.79 14.93
N LYS A 25 2.25 15.53 14.43
CA LYS A 25 2.35 15.16 13.00
C LYS A 25 3.72 15.35 12.33
N HIS A 26 4.78 15.43 13.12
CA HIS A 26 6.20 15.54 12.70
C HIS A 26 7.09 14.77 13.68
N MET A 27 8.37 14.54 13.36
CA MET A 27 9.31 13.78 14.23
C MET A 27 10.38 14.63 14.93
N ASP A 28 10.20 15.95 15.03
CA ASP A 28 11.24 16.81 15.60
C ASP A 28 11.35 16.61 17.12
N GLY A 29 12.56 16.74 17.64
CA GLY A 29 12.90 16.37 19.01
C GLY A 29 13.22 14.89 19.23
N PHE A 30 13.37 14.10 18.14
CA PHE A 30 14.07 12.82 18.16
C PHE A 30 15.34 12.90 17.31
N THR A 31 16.42 12.29 17.79
CA THR A 31 17.70 12.18 17.07
C THR A 31 17.63 11.13 15.96
N ASP A 32 18.55 11.20 14.99
CA ASP A 32 18.66 10.15 13.98
C ASP A 32 19.02 8.80 14.63
N ASP A 33 19.82 8.78 15.70
CA ASP A 33 20.14 7.54 16.44
C ASP A 33 18.90 6.92 17.12
N GLU A 34 18.00 7.72 17.72
CA GLU A 34 16.74 7.22 18.28
C GLU A 34 15.85 6.60 17.19
N LEU A 35 15.72 7.28 16.03
CA LEU A 35 14.91 6.77 14.92
C LEU A 35 15.54 5.53 14.27
N VAL A 36 16.87 5.49 14.12
CA VAL A 36 17.62 4.35 13.61
C VAL A 36 17.54 3.17 14.57
N TYR A 37 17.54 3.39 15.88
CA TYR A 37 17.34 2.33 16.87
C TYR A 37 15.95 1.69 16.75
N ILE A 38 14.89 2.47 16.51
CA ILE A 38 13.55 1.93 16.20
C ILE A 38 13.58 1.13 14.90
N LEU A 39 14.24 1.62 13.84
CA LEU A 39 14.35 0.91 12.56
C LEU A 39 15.12 -0.41 12.68
N ASP A 40 16.24 -0.45 13.41
CA ASP A 40 16.97 -1.70 13.62
C ASP A 40 16.16 -2.69 14.47
N ARG A 41 15.40 -2.23 15.49
CA ARG A 41 14.47 -3.09 16.23
C ARG A 41 13.30 -3.58 15.38
N THR A 42 12.80 -2.75 14.46
CA THR A 42 11.80 -3.12 13.44
C THR A 42 12.34 -4.22 12.52
N TYR A 43 13.57 -4.05 12.02
CA TYR A 43 14.22 -5.07 11.20
C TYR A 43 14.34 -6.41 11.93
N GLU A 44 14.86 -6.44 13.17
CA GLU A 44 14.99 -7.69 13.92
C GLU A 44 13.63 -8.32 14.28
N HIS A 45 12.55 -7.53 14.40
CA HIS A 45 11.19 -8.03 14.56
C HIS A 45 10.60 -8.64 13.27
N LEU A 46 10.76 -7.95 12.14
CA LEU A 46 10.23 -8.39 10.84
C LEU A 46 11.00 -9.55 10.23
N LYS A 47 12.33 -9.61 10.42
CA LYS A 47 13.22 -10.61 9.83
C LYS A 47 12.75 -12.07 10.00
N PRO A 48 12.38 -12.57 11.21
CA PRO A 48 11.91 -13.94 11.38
C PRO A 48 10.49 -14.20 10.84
N MET A 49 9.72 -13.16 10.46
CA MET A 49 8.37 -13.35 9.93
C MET A 49 8.42 -13.99 8.53
N PRO A 50 7.51 -14.92 8.21
CA PRO A 50 7.40 -15.53 6.88
C PRO A 50 6.91 -14.53 5.82
N ALA A 51 7.04 -14.88 4.52
CA ALA A 51 6.50 -14.08 3.43
C ALA A 51 4.97 -14.10 3.35
N MET A 52 4.33 -15.19 3.80
CA MET A 52 2.89 -15.26 4.03
C MET A 52 2.65 -15.43 5.53
N VAL A 53 1.88 -14.53 6.15
CA VAL A 53 1.49 -14.62 7.57
C VAL A 53 0.06 -15.15 7.71
N GLU A 54 -0.24 -15.83 8.81
CA GLU A 54 -1.59 -16.34 9.11
C GLU A 54 -2.17 -15.58 10.32
N MET A 55 -3.46 -15.22 10.26
CA MET A 55 -4.10 -14.42 11.31
C MET A 55 -5.60 -14.67 11.43
N LYS A 56 -6.21 -14.11 12.48
CA LYS A 56 -7.64 -14.22 12.78
C LYS A 56 -8.32 -12.86 12.84
N ALA A 57 -9.53 -12.81 12.31
CA ALA A 57 -10.54 -11.79 12.58
C ALA A 57 -10.91 -11.77 14.09
N PRO A 58 -11.47 -10.66 14.62
CA PRO A 58 -11.85 -9.45 13.91
C PRO A 58 -10.63 -8.56 13.60
N LEU A 59 -10.68 -7.84 12.48
CA LEU A 59 -9.63 -6.89 12.08
C LEU A 59 -10.11 -5.83 11.09
N VAL A 60 -9.33 -4.77 10.96
CA VAL A 60 -9.46 -3.72 9.93
C VAL A 60 -8.34 -3.87 8.91
N ILE A 61 -8.70 -3.88 7.63
CA ILE A 61 -7.77 -3.86 6.51
C ILE A 61 -7.67 -2.44 5.95
N PHE A 62 -6.44 -1.94 5.85
CA PHE A 62 -6.07 -0.67 5.20
C PHE A 62 -5.38 -0.96 3.87
N GLY A 63 -5.82 -0.31 2.80
CA GLY A 63 -5.07 -0.23 1.55
C GLY A 63 -4.01 0.87 1.59
N ASP A 64 -3.68 1.42 0.42
CA ASP A 64 -2.64 2.43 0.21
C ASP A 64 -2.83 3.67 1.10
N ILE A 65 -1.73 4.21 1.62
CA ILE A 65 -1.71 5.40 2.49
C ILE A 65 -0.85 6.53 1.90
N HIS A 66 0.25 6.18 1.19
CA HIS A 66 1.10 7.09 0.43
C HIS A 66 1.43 8.42 1.14
N GLY A 67 1.87 8.37 2.39
CA GLY A 67 2.25 9.57 3.16
C GLY A 67 1.11 10.55 3.48
N GLN A 68 -0.18 10.18 3.35
CA GLN A 68 -1.34 10.98 3.79
C GLN A 68 -1.63 10.81 5.30
N LEU A 69 -0.66 11.17 6.15
CA LEU A 69 -0.74 11.03 7.62
C LEU A 69 -2.03 11.59 8.24
N ALA A 70 -2.48 12.76 7.77
CA ALA A 70 -3.68 13.40 8.32
C ALA A 70 -4.97 12.59 8.04
N ASP A 71 -5.04 11.90 6.91
CA ASP A 71 -6.18 11.07 6.54
C ASP A 71 -6.12 9.69 7.20
N PHE A 72 -4.92 9.11 7.33
CA PHE A 72 -4.71 7.94 8.18
C PHE A 72 -5.18 8.20 9.62
N GLN A 73 -4.83 9.36 10.19
CA GLN A 73 -5.33 9.78 11.52
C GLN A 73 -6.85 9.99 11.58
N ARG A 74 -7.51 10.41 10.48
CA ARG A 74 -8.98 10.46 10.42
C ARG A 74 -9.57 9.06 10.57
N PHE A 75 -8.99 8.04 9.94
CA PHE A 75 -9.41 6.65 10.12
C PHE A 75 -9.16 6.13 11.56
N LEU A 76 -8.00 6.40 12.17
CA LEU A 76 -7.72 6.01 13.57
C LEU A 76 -8.71 6.58 14.59
N ASN A 77 -9.38 7.69 14.25
CA ASN A 77 -10.43 8.27 15.09
C ASN A 77 -11.83 7.65 14.85
N LEU A 78 -12.01 6.87 13.78
CA LEU A 78 -13.27 6.18 13.42
C LEU A 78 -13.28 4.68 13.75
N VAL A 79 -12.10 4.05 13.87
CA VAL A 79 -11.97 2.60 14.14
C VAL A 79 -11.11 2.26 15.35
N GLU A 80 -10.91 3.25 16.23
CA GLU A 80 -10.02 3.14 17.39
C GLU A 80 -8.56 2.83 16.99
N ARG A 81 -7.73 2.51 17.99
CA ARG A 81 -6.29 2.29 17.84
C ARG A 81 -5.91 0.91 18.38
N PRO A 82 -4.79 0.32 17.93
CA PRO A 82 -4.24 -0.88 18.55
C PRO A 82 -3.94 -0.61 20.04
N PRO A 83 -4.21 -1.57 20.94
CA PRO A 83 -4.60 -2.95 20.67
C PRO A 83 -6.12 -3.19 20.62
N LEU A 84 -6.96 -2.16 20.74
CA LEU A 84 -8.43 -2.33 20.77
C LEU A 84 -8.99 -2.81 19.43
N THR A 85 -8.33 -2.47 18.33
CA THR A 85 -8.65 -2.98 16.99
C THR A 85 -7.37 -3.49 16.32
N ARG A 86 -7.43 -4.71 15.77
CA ARG A 86 -6.35 -5.32 14.99
C ARG A 86 -6.31 -4.71 13.58
N PHE A 87 -5.11 -4.35 13.10
CA PHE A 87 -4.88 -3.81 11.77
C PHE A 87 -4.08 -4.77 10.89
N LEU A 88 -4.51 -4.88 9.63
CA LEU A 88 -3.72 -5.41 8.52
C LEU A 88 -3.56 -4.29 7.50
N CYS A 89 -2.34 -3.81 7.25
CA CYS A 89 -2.09 -2.81 6.22
C CYS A 89 -1.46 -3.51 4.99
N LEU A 90 -1.98 -3.23 3.80
CA LEU A 90 -1.66 -3.99 2.59
C LEU A 90 -0.38 -3.54 1.87
N GLY A 91 0.10 -2.32 2.12
CA GLY A 91 1.29 -1.78 1.47
C GLY A 91 1.17 -0.29 1.17
N ASP A 92 2.14 0.22 0.42
CA ASP A 92 2.21 1.59 -0.11
C ASP A 92 1.98 2.66 0.96
N TYR A 93 2.88 2.64 1.94
CA TYR A 93 2.96 3.61 3.03
C TYR A 93 3.65 4.90 2.58
N VAL A 94 4.56 4.78 1.62
CA VAL A 94 5.50 5.83 1.20
C VAL A 94 5.20 6.39 -0.19
N ASP A 95 6.02 7.38 -0.59
CA ASP A 95 5.97 8.12 -1.84
C ASP A 95 4.72 9.00 -2.03
N ARG A 96 4.70 9.76 -3.14
CA ARG A 96 3.60 10.60 -3.62
C ARG A 96 3.31 11.83 -2.75
N CYS A 97 2.94 11.66 -1.48
CA CYS A 97 2.66 12.77 -0.55
C CYS A 97 3.80 13.00 0.47
N ARG A 98 3.60 13.98 1.37
CA ARG A 98 4.67 14.69 2.08
C ARG A 98 5.10 14.12 3.46
N HIS A 99 4.40 13.10 3.95
CA HIS A 99 4.60 12.54 5.29
C HIS A 99 4.83 11.03 5.30
N SER A 100 5.54 10.53 4.27
CA SER A 100 5.85 9.11 4.11
C SER A 100 6.68 8.56 5.28
N MET A 101 7.64 9.36 5.78
CA MET A 101 8.46 8.98 6.94
C MET A 101 7.63 8.88 8.22
N GLU A 102 6.73 9.83 8.46
CA GLU A 102 5.89 9.86 9.65
C GLU A 102 4.84 8.75 9.65
N VAL A 103 4.19 8.48 8.50
CA VAL A 103 3.28 7.32 8.34
C VAL A 103 4.01 6.03 8.65
N THR A 104 5.15 5.79 7.99
CA THR A 104 5.91 4.54 8.13
C THR A 104 6.44 4.37 9.56
N MET A 105 6.98 5.43 10.17
CA MET A 105 7.48 5.36 11.55
C MET A 105 6.34 5.12 12.55
N LEU A 106 5.15 5.70 12.34
CA LEU A 106 3.98 5.44 13.19
C LEU A 106 3.54 3.97 13.09
N LEU A 107 3.45 3.43 11.87
CA LEU A 107 3.10 2.03 11.62
C LEU A 107 4.13 1.05 12.23
N PHE A 108 5.43 1.30 12.04
CA PHE A 108 6.50 0.51 12.68
C PHE A 108 6.47 0.59 14.20
N CYS A 109 6.23 1.77 14.77
CA CYS A 109 6.07 1.92 16.22
C CYS A 109 4.84 1.16 16.75
N TYR A 110 3.74 1.13 16.00
CA TYR A 110 2.57 0.32 16.36
C TYR A 110 2.85 -1.18 16.23
N GLN A 111 3.51 -1.65 15.16
CA GLN A 111 3.95 -3.03 14.99
C GLN A 111 4.83 -3.50 16.16
N LEU A 112 5.81 -2.69 16.56
CA LEU A 112 6.71 -3.00 17.68
C LEU A 112 6.00 -3.00 19.05
N ARG A 113 5.01 -2.12 19.23
CA ARG A 113 4.28 -1.99 20.50
C ARG A 113 3.15 -3.02 20.66
N PHE A 114 2.54 -3.42 19.55
CA PHE A 114 1.35 -4.28 19.49
C PHE A 114 1.53 -5.37 18.42
N PRO A 115 2.54 -6.26 18.56
CA PRO A 115 2.95 -7.19 17.49
C PRO A 115 1.90 -8.24 17.10
N ASN A 116 0.87 -8.45 17.93
CA ASN A 116 -0.25 -9.36 17.64
C ASN A 116 -1.47 -8.65 17.03
N ASP A 117 -1.46 -7.31 17.02
CA ASP A 117 -2.62 -6.48 16.68
C ASP A 117 -2.32 -5.50 15.55
N VAL A 118 -1.09 -5.47 15.05
CA VAL A 118 -0.73 -4.81 13.79
C VAL A 118 0.05 -5.79 12.93
N THR A 119 -0.18 -5.74 11.63
CA THR A 119 0.58 -6.45 10.62
C THR A 119 0.69 -5.55 9.39
N LEU A 120 1.90 -5.42 8.87
CA LEU A 120 2.23 -4.61 7.72
C LEU A 120 2.70 -5.54 6.59
N LEU A 121 1.99 -5.53 5.46
CA LEU A 121 2.46 -6.17 4.23
C LEU A 121 3.33 -5.21 3.42
N ARG A 122 3.90 -5.70 2.33
CA ARG A 122 4.76 -4.94 1.42
C ARG A 122 4.00 -4.53 0.17
N GLY A 123 3.95 -3.23 -0.11
CA GLY A 123 3.54 -2.72 -1.41
C GLY A 123 4.71 -2.52 -2.36
N ASN A 124 4.42 -2.20 -3.62
CA ASN A 124 5.45 -1.98 -4.63
C ASN A 124 6.28 -0.71 -4.33
N HIS A 125 5.72 0.27 -3.64
CA HIS A 125 6.46 1.45 -3.18
C HIS A 125 7.38 1.15 -1.97
N GLU A 126 7.26 0.00 -1.30
CA GLU A 126 8.27 -0.49 -0.35
C GLU A 126 9.47 -1.18 -1.05
N CYS A 127 9.66 -0.98 -2.36
CA CYS A 127 10.84 -1.41 -3.11
C CYS A 127 11.82 -0.25 -3.39
N ALA A 128 13.12 -0.47 -3.21
CA ALA A 128 14.15 0.58 -3.32
C ALA A 128 14.29 1.18 -4.73
N LYS A 129 13.87 0.44 -5.77
CA LYS A 129 13.76 0.93 -7.15
C LYS A 129 12.64 1.97 -7.30
N MET A 130 11.49 1.76 -6.65
CA MET A 130 10.34 2.68 -6.70
C MET A 130 10.56 3.91 -5.84
N ASN A 131 10.80 3.73 -4.54
CA ASN A 131 10.81 4.86 -3.60
C ASN A 131 12.05 5.76 -3.66
N ARG A 132 12.98 5.43 -4.55
CA ARG A 132 14.03 6.33 -5.01
C ARG A 132 13.55 7.34 -6.07
N GLY A 133 12.53 7.00 -6.85
CA GLY A 133 11.97 7.85 -7.91
C GLY A 133 10.69 8.61 -7.52
N TYR A 134 9.87 8.08 -6.61
CA TYR A 134 8.52 8.61 -6.35
C TYR A 134 8.36 9.46 -5.06
N GLY A 135 9.46 9.79 -4.38
CA GLY A 135 9.53 10.87 -3.39
C GLY A 135 10.17 10.53 -2.04
N PHE A 136 10.10 9.28 -1.57
CA PHE A 136 10.51 8.91 -0.21
C PHE A 136 12.01 9.08 0.06
N TYR A 137 12.85 8.71 -0.90
CA TYR A 137 14.30 8.95 -0.83
C TYR A 137 14.61 10.44 -0.63
N GLU A 138 13.92 11.31 -1.37
CA GLU A 138 14.07 12.75 -1.26
C GLU A 138 13.49 13.32 0.04
N GLU A 139 12.37 12.78 0.51
CA GLU A 139 11.81 13.11 1.82
C GLU A 139 12.81 12.76 2.95
N CYS A 140 13.38 11.56 2.93
CA CYS A 140 14.41 11.12 3.87
C CYS A 140 15.68 11.97 3.79
N ARG A 141 16.18 12.24 2.58
CA ARG A 141 17.37 13.07 2.35
C ARG A 141 17.19 14.49 2.87
N ARG A 142 15.99 15.06 2.73
CA ARG A 142 15.65 16.44 3.13
C ARG A 142 15.33 16.56 4.63
N LYS A 143 14.58 15.62 5.21
CA LYS A 143 14.18 15.67 6.64
C LYS A 143 15.27 15.16 7.58
N ARG A 144 16.11 14.23 7.11
CA ARG A 144 17.07 13.46 7.90
C ARG A 144 18.35 13.20 7.10
N SER A 145 18.55 11.98 6.62
CA SER A 145 19.73 11.57 5.88
C SER A 145 19.45 10.40 4.94
N VAL A 146 20.31 10.22 3.93
CA VAL A 146 20.31 9.04 3.05
C VAL A 146 20.59 7.75 3.85
N PHE A 147 21.26 7.85 5.00
CA PHE A 147 21.46 6.71 5.90
C PHE A 147 20.14 6.24 6.53
N VAL A 148 19.28 7.15 6.99
CA VAL A 148 17.93 6.83 7.48
C VAL A 148 17.08 6.17 6.38
N TRP A 149 17.13 6.64 5.13
CA TRP A 149 16.48 5.94 4.00
C TRP A 149 16.96 4.49 3.86
N LYS A 150 18.28 4.24 3.88
CA LYS A 150 18.84 2.86 3.83
C LYS A 150 18.32 1.98 4.97
N LYS A 151 18.10 2.55 6.17
CA LYS A 151 17.53 1.84 7.32
C LYS A 151 16.04 1.50 7.12
N PHE A 152 15.25 2.40 6.53
CA PHE A 152 13.88 2.07 6.09
C PHE A 152 13.88 0.95 5.04
N GLN A 153 14.72 1.03 4.00
CA GLN A 153 14.80 -0.04 2.98
C GLN A 153 15.19 -1.40 3.58
N ARG A 154 16.07 -1.43 4.59
CA ARG A 154 16.40 -2.66 5.33
C ARG A 154 15.17 -3.27 6.01
N CYS A 155 14.26 -2.45 6.56
CA CYS A 155 13.01 -2.91 7.17
C CYS A 155 12.02 -3.39 6.11
N PHE A 156 11.83 -2.63 5.02
CA PHE A 156 10.93 -2.97 3.91
C PHE A 156 11.27 -4.32 3.26
N ASN A 157 12.56 -4.65 3.16
CA ASN A 157 13.03 -5.94 2.67
C ASN A 157 12.62 -7.14 3.53
N GLU A 158 12.15 -6.92 4.76
CA GLU A 158 11.69 -7.98 5.66
C GLU A 158 10.16 -7.96 5.90
N LEU A 159 9.40 -7.08 5.24
CA LEU A 159 7.94 -7.10 5.28
C LEU A 159 7.38 -8.38 4.61
N PRO A 160 6.36 -9.04 5.19
CA PRO A 160 5.55 -10.05 4.51
C PRO A 160 4.91 -9.53 3.21
N LEU A 161 4.64 -10.43 2.27
CA LEU A 161 4.02 -10.13 0.97
C LEU A 161 2.52 -10.43 0.95
N SER A 162 2.03 -11.31 1.83
CA SER A 162 0.62 -11.68 1.91
C SER A 162 0.19 -12.09 3.33
N ALA A 163 -1.11 -12.03 3.60
CA ALA A 163 -1.74 -12.52 4.82
C ALA A 163 -2.94 -13.43 4.52
N LEU A 164 -3.08 -14.52 5.28
CA LEU A 164 -4.23 -15.41 5.25
C LEU A 164 -5.09 -15.18 6.51
N VAL A 165 -6.31 -14.70 6.35
CA VAL A 165 -7.26 -14.45 7.45
C VAL A 165 -8.27 -15.60 7.52
N ASN A 166 -8.35 -16.25 8.68
CA ASN A 166 -9.26 -17.37 8.97
C ASN A 166 -9.27 -18.50 7.92
N ASN A 167 -8.19 -18.67 7.14
CA ASN A 167 -8.10 -19.59 6.00
C ASN A 167 -9.13 -19.35 4.87
N ARG A 168 -9.87 -18.24 4.87
CA ARG A 168 -10.90 -17.92 3.84
C ARG A 168 -10.62 -16.65 3.04
N ILE A 169 -9.81 -15.73 3.56
CA ILE A 169 -9.46 -14.47 2.89
C ILE A 169 -7.96 -14.40 2.69
N LEU A 170 -7.50 -14.33 1.43
CA LEU A 170 -6.09 -14.10 1.10
C LEU A 170 -5.88 -12.64 0.75
N ALA A 171 -4.96 -11.96 1.43
CA ALA A 171 -4.70 -10.54 1.27
C ALA A 171 -3.27 -10.27 0.79
N MET A 172 -3.11 -9.32 -0.14
CA MET A 172 -1.81 -8.81 -0.63
C MET A 172 -1.96 -7.36 -1.11
N HIS A 173 -0.90 -6.79 -1.70
CA HIS A 173 -0.94 -5.43 -2.27
C HIS A 173 -1.46 -5.41 -3.71
N GLY A 174 -0.72 -6.09 -4.59
CA GLY A 174 -0.98 -6.27 -6.01
C GLY A 174 -2.11 -7.27 -6.22
N GLY A 175 -1.78 -8.48 -6.63
CA GLY A 175 -2.79 -9.52 -6.84
C GLY A 175 -2.20 -10.91 -6.91
N ILE A 176 -2.84 -11.78 -7.68
CA ILE A 176 -2.44 -13.19 -7.79
C ILE A 176 -1.38 -13.41 -8.88
N SER A 177 -0.67 -14.54 -8.80
CA SER A 177 0.43 -14.91 -9.70
C SER A 177 0.12 -16.23 -10.42
N PRO A 178 0.47 -16.38 -11.71
CA PRO A 178 0.38 -17.67 -12.39
C PRO A 178 1.30 -18.73 -11.78
N ASP A 179 2.34 -18.34 -11.01
CA ASP A 179 3.29 -19.26 -10.38
C ASP A 179 2.81 -19.82 -9.03
N ILE A 180 1.69 -19.32 -8.50
CA ILE A 180 1.03 -19.91 -7.33
C ILE A 180 0.19 -21.11 -7.80
N LYS A 181 0.65 -22.33 -7.48
CA LYS A 181 0.01 -23.58 -7.89
C LYS A 181 -0.72 -24.31 -6.75
N ASN A 182 -0.50 -23.88 -5.51
CA ASN A 182 -1.08 -24.40 -4.27
C ASN A 182 -0.51 -23.58 -3.09
N TRP A 183 -0.90 -23.93 -1.86
CA TRP A 183 -0.40 -23.30 -0.64
C TRP A 183 1.11 -23.38 -0.43
N ASP A 184 1.81 -24.39 -0.98
CA ASP A 184 3.27 -24.50 -0.84
C ASP A 184 4.01 -23.39 -1.60
N SER A 185 3.47 -22.91 -2.73
CA SER A 185 4.02 -21.76 -3.46
C SER A 185 4.14 -20.51 -2.56
N LEU A 186 3.18 -20.30 -1.67
CA LEU A 186 3.17 -19.17 -0.72
C LEU A 186 3.94 -19.48 0.56
N LYS A 187 3.79 -20.68 1.13
CA LYS A 187 4.44 -21.09 2.39
C LYS A 187 5.96 -21.21 2.29
N LYS A 188 6.49 -21.56 1.11
CA LYS A 188 7.94 -21.67 0.85
C LYS A 188 8.56 -20.37 0.36
N LEU A 189 7.75 -19.37 0.01
CA LEU A 189 8.18 -18.10 -0.56
C LEU A 189 9.15 -17.36 0.38
N GLN A 190 10.25 -16.87 -0.18
CA GLN A 190 11.20 -16.04 0.53
C GLN A 190 10.93 -14.57 0.23
N LYS A 191 11.11 -13.71 1.25
CA LYS A 191 10.97 -12.26 1.10
C LYS A 191 12.10 -11.71 0.21
N PRO A 192 11.80 -10.91 -0.82
CA PRO A 192 12.81 -10.39 -1.74
C PRO A 192 13.64 -9.29 -1.06
N ARG A 193 14.98 -9.42 -1.11
CA ARG A 193 15.92 -8.49 -0.43
C ARG A 193 16.73 -7.64 -1.40
N THR A 194 16.66 -7.94 -2.69
CA THR A 194 17.31 -7.23 -3.79
C THR A 194 16.28 -6.68 -4.77
N ASN A 195 16.67 -5.68 -5.56
CA ASN A 195 15.79 -5.14 -6.62
C ASN A 195 15.40 -6.22 -7.65
N LEU A 196 16.31 -7.13 -7.98
CA LEU A 196 16.05 -8.21 -8.95
C LEU A 196 14.95 -9.17 -8.44
N GLU A 197 15.02 -9.58 -7.18
CA GLU A 197 13.98 -10.44 -6.57
C GLU A 197 12.62 -9.74 -6.42
N CYS A 198 12.58 -8.40 -6.40
CA CYS A 198 11.33 -7.63 -6.41
C CYS A 198 10.74 -7.46 -7.83
N ASP A 199 11.56 -7.66 -8.87
CA ASP A 199 11.22 -7.43 -10.28
C ASP A 199 10.83 -8.74 -11.03
N ILE A 200 10.74 -9.90 -10.35
CA ILE A 200 10.43 -11.22 -10.96
C ILE A 200 9.48 -12.08 -10.11
N GLY A 201 8.72 -12.97 -10.77
CA GLY A 201 7.97 -14.08 -10.18
C GLY A 201 6.90 -13.68 -9.16
N ILE A 202 6.55 -14.61 -8.26
CA ILE A 202 5.51 -14.41 -7.22
C ILE A 202 5.69 -13.09 -6.44
N PRO A 203 6.90 -12.65 -6.00
CA PRO A 203 7.03 -11.38 -5.30
C PRO A 203 6.66 -10.15 -6.13
N LEU A 204 7.02 -10.12 -7.43
CA LEU A 204 6.56 -9.08 -8.35
C LEU A 204 5.03 -9.08 -8.42
N ASP A 205 4.43 -10.24 -8.66
CA ASP A 205 3.00 -10.38 -8.91
C ASP A 205 2.13 -10.02 -7.69
N LEU A 206 2.54 -10.45 -6.49
CA LEU A 206 1.90 -10.08 -5.22
C LEU A 206 1.94 -8.56 -4.94
N MET A 207 2.79 -7.80 -5.64
CA MET A 207 2.94 -6.34 -5.49
C MET A 207 2.44 -5.53 -6.71
N TRP A 208 2.23 -6.15 -7.88
CA TRP A 208 1.96 -5.42 -9.14
C TRP A 208 0.84 -5.99 -10.02
N ALA A 209 0.32 -7.19 -9.75
CA ALA A 209 -0.76 -7.75 -10.56
C ALA A 209 -2.08 -6.98 -10.32
N ASP A 210 -2.89 -6.84 -11.37
CA ASP A 210 -4.20 -6.17 -11.32
C ASP A 210 -5.32 -7.12 -11.81
N PRO A 211 -6.56 -7.07 -11.28
CA PRO A 211 -7.69 -7.73 -11.90
C PRO A 211 -8.02 -7.05 -13.24
N THR A 212 -8.53 -7.79 -14.22
CA THR A 212 -9.06 -7.17 -15.44
C THR A 212 -10.27 -6.29 -15.13
N GLN A 213 -10.38 -5.14 -15.81
CA GLN A 213 -11.61 -4.34 -15.85
C GLN A 213 -12.50 -4.73 -17.05
N ASP A 214 -11.96 -5.45 -18.04
CA ASP A 214 -12.75 -6.04 -19.12
C ASP A 214 -13.44 -7.31 -18.61
N THR A 215 -14.77 -7.28 -18.53
CA THR A 215 -15.61 -8.41 -18.11
C THR A 215 -15.64 -9.57 -19.12
N CYS A 216 -15.20 -9.33 -20.36
CA CYS A 216 -14.93 -10.34 -21.36
C CYS A 216 -13.48 -10.85 -21.31
N GLY A 217 -12.62 -10.22 -20.48
CA GLY A 217 -11.22 -10.57 -20.31
C GLY A 217 -11.05 -11.93 -19.62
N SER A 218 -10.46 -12.87 -20.35
CA SER A 218 -10.10 -14.20 -19.86
C SER A 218 -8.60 -14.39 -19.72
N GLY A 219 -8.22 -15.34 -18.87
CA GLY A 219 -6.85 -15.79 -18.66
C GLY A 219 -5.92 -14.75 -18.04
N TRP A 220 -4.63 -15.00 -18.22
CA TRP A 220 -3.55 -14.10 -17.81
C TRP A 220 -3.12 -13.25 -19.00
N GLN A 221 -2.98 -11.94 -18.80
CA GLN A 221 -2.51 -11.00 -19.82
C GLN A 221 -1.36 -10.18 -19.26
N TYR A 222 -0.37 -9.82 -20.08
CA TYR A 222 0.71 -8.94 -19.59
C TYR A 222 0.15 -7.55 -19.24
N ASN A 223 0.44 -7.04 -18.05
CA ASN A 223 -0.08 -5.77 -17.58
C ASN A 223 0.69 -4.60 -18.22
N LYS A 224 0.16 -4.14 -19.36
CA LYS A 224 0.69 -3.01 -20.15
C LYS A 224 0.58 -1.67 -19.43
N VAL A 225 -0.34 -1.52 -18.48
CA VAL A 225 -0.56 -0.27 -17.73
C VAL A 225 0.58 -0.06 -16.72
N ARG A 226 0.96 -1.12 -16.00
CA ARG A 226 2.11 -1.11 -15.08
C ARG A 226 3.44 -1.34 -15.78
N ASN A 227 3.41 -1.94 -16.98
CA ASN A 227 4.58 -2.45 -17.71
C ASN A 227 5.43 -3.43 -16.86
N ALA A 228 4.73 -4.23 -16.05
CA ALA A 228 5.27 -5.26 -15.16
C ALA A 228 4.12 -6.18 -14.73
N SER A 229 4.39 -7.45 -14.41
CA SER A 229 3.38 -8.41 -13.93
C SER A 229 2.19 -8.63 -14.90
N TRP A 230 1.07 -9.10 -14.36
CA TRP A 230 -0.08 -9.62 -15.08
C TRP A 230 -1.38 -8.89 -14.74
N MET A 231 -2.30 -8.90 -15.69
CA MET A 231 -3.73 -8.75 -15.44
C MET A 231 -4.38 -10.14 -15.41
N PHE A 232 -5.33 -10.36 -14.51
CA PHE A 232 -6.00 -11.66 -14.35
C PHE A 232 -7.52 -11.59 -14.54
N GLY A 233 -8.05 -12.51 -15.35
CA GLY A 233 -9.46 -12.63 -15.73
C GLY A 233 -10.40 -13.18 -14.65
N ASN A 234 -11.72 -13.07 -14.86
CA ASN A 234 -12.73 -13.62 -13.95
C ASN A 234 -12.68 -15.15 -13.86
N ASP A 235 -12.25 -15.81 -14.94
CA ASP A 235 -11.93 -17.24 -14.97
C ASP A 235 -10.76 -17.58 -14.05
N VAL A 236 -9.66 -16.83 -14.15
CA VAL A 236 -8.48 -16.99 -13.28
C VAL A 236 -8.84 -16.76 -11.81
N ILE A 237 -9.64 -15.73 -11.49
CA ILE A 237 -10.11 -15.45 -10.13
C ILE A 237 -10.87 -16.66 -9.57
N ARG A 238 -11.82 -17.21 -10.34
CA ARG A 238 -12.62 -18.37 -9.92
C ARG A 238 -11.74 -19.59 -9.70
N GLU A 239 -10.90 -19.93 -10.66
CA GLU A 239 -9.99 -21.09 -10.58
C GLU A 239 -9.00 -20.97 -9.43
N PHE A 240 -8.46 -19.78 -9.17
CA PHE A 240 -7.54 -19.53 -8.07
C PHE A 240 -8.20 -19.68 -6.69
N CYS A 241 -9.41 -19.14 -6.52
CA CYS A 241 -10.17 -19.29 -5.28
C CYS A 241 -10.57 -20.75 -5.02
N GLU A 242 -10.96 -21.50 -6.07
CA GLU A 242 -11.24 -22.94 -5.99
C GLU A 242 -9.97 -23.76 -5.70
N LEU A 243 -8.82 -23.40 -6.28
CA LEU A 243 -7.53 -24.06 -6.08
C LEU A 243 -6.99 -23.97 -4.65
N LEU A 244 -7.20 -22.82 -3.99
CA LEU A 244 -6.73 -22.59 -2.62
C LEU A 244 -7.80 -22.81 -1.54
N ASP A 245 -9.06 -23.05 -1.93
CA ASP A 245 -10.24 -23.08 -1.04
C ASP A 245 -10.37 -21.80 -0.20
N ILE A 246 -10.42 -20.66 -0.90
CA ILE A 246 -10.65 -19.33 -0.31
C ILE A 246 -11.92 -18.69 -0.91
N ASP A 247 -12.59 -17.84 -0.13
CA ASP A 247 -13.80 -17.14 -0.58
C ASP A 247 -13.48 -15.78 -1.20
N LEU A 248 -12.41 -15.11 -0.76
CA LEU A 248 -12.11 -13.73 -1.12
C LEU A 248 -10.60 -13.44 -1.22
N ILE A 249 -10.22 -12.73 -2.28
CA ILE A 249 -8.93 -12.03 -2.40
C ILE A 249 -9.14 -10.57 -1.98
N VAL A 250 -8.30 -10.03 -1.09
CA VAL A 250 -8.32 -8.61 -0.71
C VAL A 250 -7.02 -7.94 -1.13
N ARG A 251 -7.12 -6.84 -1.87
CA ARG A 251 -5.99 -6.14 -2.48
C ARG A 251 -6.06 -4.62 -2.32
N ALA A 252 -5.01 -3.91 -2.76
CA ALA A 252 -4.93 -2.45 -2.76
C ALA A 252 -4.44 -1.92 -4.13
N HIS A 253 -3.48 -1.00 -4.23
CA HIS A 253 -2.69 -0.65 -5.44
C HIS A 253 -3.43 -0.03 -6.65
N GLU A 254 -4.76 -0.09 -6.69
CA GLU A 254 -5.62 0.62 -7.65
C GLU A 254 -6.47 1.67 -6.93
N VAL A 255 -6.46 2.91 -7.45
CA VAL A 255 -7.32 3.99 -6.98
C VAL A 255 -8.76 3.68 -7.39
N THR A 256 -9.62 3.45 -6.40
CA THR A 256 -11.06 3.19 -6.62
C THR A 256 -11.86 4.47 -6.30
N PRO A 257 -12.86 4.88 -7.12
CA PRO A 257 -13.61 6.11 -6.91
C PRO A 257 -14.26 6.22 -5.53
N ASP A 258 -14.83 5.12 -5.03
CA ASP A 258 -15.52 5.02 -3.74
C ASP A 258 -14.61 4.54 -2.59
N GLY A 259 -13.30 4.41 -2.84
CA GLY A 259 -12.32 3.91 -1.88
C GLY A 259 -12.32 2.39 -1.67
N HIS A 260 -13.28 1.68 -2.27
CA HIS A 260 -13.25 0.23 -2.43
C HIS A 260 -14.01 -0.19 -3.70
N GLN A 261 -13.74 -1.39 -4.21
CA GLN A 261 -14.43 -1.99 -5.36
C GLN A 261 -14.45 -3.52 -5.22
N PHE A 262 -15.51 -4.17 -5.69
CA PHE A 262 -15.55 -5.63 -5.88
C PHE A 262 -15.46 -6.00 -7.36
N THR A 263 -14.73 -7.07 -7.66
CA THR A 263 -14.51 -7.60 -9.01
C THR A 263 -14.61 -9.14 -9.00
N GLY A 264 -14.80 -9.74 -10.19
CA GLY A 264 -15.07 -11.16 -10.38
C GLY A 264 -16.57 -11.50 -10.31
N ASP A 265 -17.00 -12.54 -11.03
CA ASP A 265 -18.42 -12.90 -11.23
C ASP A 265 -19.22 -13.08 -9.92
N LYS A 266 -18.53 -13.42 -8.82
CA LYS A 266 -19.09 -13.64 -7.48
C LYS A 266 -18.55 -12.66 -6.43
N ASN A 267 -18.01 -11.50 -6.83
CA ASN A 267 -17.34 -10.52 -5.95
C ASN A 267 -16.15 -11.12 -5.15
N GLN A 268 -15.35 -11.97 -5.81
CA GLN A 268 -14.24 -12.73 -5.19
C GLN A 268 -12.92 -11.96 -5.09
N VAL A 269 -12.86 -10.72 -5.61
CA VAL A 269 -11.76 -9.78 -5.37
C VAL A 269 -12.34 -8.51 -4.76
N CYS A 270 -11.75 -8.00 -3.69
CA CYS A 270 -12.03 -6.69 -3.13
C CYS A 270 -10.78 -5.81 -3.18
N THR A 271 -10.83 -4.73 -3.94
CA THR A 271 -9.82 -3.66 -3.92
C THR A 271 -10.20 -2.65 -2.84
N VAL A 272 -9.26 -2.29 -1.97
CA VAL A 272 -9.41 -1.31 -0.89
C VAL A 272 -8.34 -0.24 -1.03
N PHE A 273 -8.72 1.03 -1.01
CA PHE A 273 -7.82 2.16 -1.20
C PHE A 273 -8.04 3.21 -0.10
N SER A 274 -7.01 3.52 0.69
CA SER A 274 -7.16 4.25 1.96
C SER A 274 -6.63 5.69 1.94
N ALA A 275 -6.31 6.24 0.76
CA ALA A 275 -5.85 7.62 0.57
C ALA A 275 -6.91 8.48 -0.18
N PRO A 276 -7.64 9.39 0.50
CA PRO A 276 -8.73 10.16 -0.12
C PRO A 276 -8.19 11.39 -0.86
N ASN A 277 -8.82 11.76 -1.99
CA ASN A 277 -8.29 12.76 -2.93
C ASN A 277 -6.80 12.53 -3.22
N TYR A 278 -6.47 11.33 -3.71
CA TYR A 278 -5.11 10.89 -3.94
C TYR A 278 -4.32 11.89 -4.79
N CYS A 279 -3.05 12.06 -4.42
CA CYS A 279 -2.14 13.09 -4.96
C CYS A 279 -2.70 14.54 -4.96
N GLY A 280 -3.81 14.81 -4.26
CA GLY A 280 -4.53 16.07 -4.25
C GLY A 280 -5.45 16.31 -5.47
N VAL A 281 -5.53 15.37 -6.41
CA VAL A 281 -6.15 15.57 -7.74
C VAL A 281 -7.23 14.55 -8.11
N ASP A 282 -7.14 13.32 -7.60
CA ASP A 282 -7.99 12.22 -8.06
C ASP A 282 -9.43 12.32 -7.56
N GLY A 283 -9.71 13.09 -6.49
CA GLY A 283 -11.07 13.31 -5.98
C GLY A 283 -11.80 12.05 -5.51
N ASN A 284 -11.11 10.92 -5.38
CA ASN A 284 -11.65 9.66 -4.89
C ASN A 284 -11.98 9.73 -3.39
N CYS A 285 -12.96 8.93 -2.96
CA CYS A 285 -13.09 8.55 -1.56
C CYS A 285 -11.99 7.56 -1.16
N ALA A 286 -11.80 7.39 0.15
CA ALA A 286 -10.99 6.33 0.71
C ALA A 286 -11.84 5.43 1.59
N SER A 287 -11.58 4.13 1.58
CA SER A 287 -12.20 3.18 2.49
C SER A 287 -11.16 2.37 3.25
N ILE A 288 -11.61 1.85 4.39
CA ILE A 288 -10.99 0.75 5.11
C ILE A 288 -12.04 -0.33 5.32
N MET A 289 -11.61 -1.59 5.25
CA MET A 289 -12.49 -2.76 5.30
C MET A 289 -12.47 -3.36 6.70
N LYS A 290 -13.64 -3.58 7.29
CA LYS A 290 -13.83 -4.29 8.56
C LYS A 290 -14.24 -5.72 8.28
N VAL A 291 -13.54 -6.66 8.92
CA VAL A 291 -13.88 -8.10 8.92
C VAL A 291 -14.30 -8.47 10.34
N SER A 292 -15.54 -8.92 10.53
CA SER A 292 -16.06 -9.38 11.82
C SER A 292 -15.52 -10.77 12.19
N GLU A 293 -15.72 -11.22 13.43
CA GLU A 293 -15.41 -12.60 13.87
C GLU A 293 -16.09 -13.66 12.99
N LYS A 294 -17.28 -13.35 12.46
CA LYS A 294 -18.05 -14.19 11.53
C LYS A 294 -17.66 -14.00 10.06
N LEU A 295 -16.59 -13.26 9.80
CA LEU A 295 -16.13 -12.86 8.47
C LEU A 295 -17.14 -12.01 7.69
N GLU A 296 -18.04 -11.31 8.37
CA GLU A 296 -18.92 -10.32 7.73
C GLU A 296 -18.11 -9.07 7.36
N ILE A 297 -18.39 -8.50 6.19
CA ILE A 297 -17.63 -7.39 5.61
C ILE A 297 -18.43 -6.09 5.69
N SER A 298 -17.77 -5.03 6.16
CA SER A 298 -18.31 -3.67 6.12
C SER A 298 -17.21 -2.65 5.87
N PHE A 299 -17.56 -1.45 5.43
CA PHE A 299 -16.60 -0.40 5.10
C PHE A 299 -16.82 0.84 5.95
N VAL A 300 -15.72 1.51 6.30
CA VAL A 300 -15.73 2.88 6.79
C VAL A 300 -15.12 3.74 5.70
N THR A 301 -15.89 4.68 5.15
CA THR A 301 -15.47 5.51 4.01
C THR A 301 -15.31 6.97 4.41
N LEU A 302 -14.19 7.58 4.02
CA LEU A 302 -13.92 9.00 4.08
C LEU A 302 -14.12 9.63 2.70
N LYS A 303 -15.05 10.59 2.63
CA LYS A 303 -15.14 11.51 1.49
C LYS A 303 -13.87 12.38 1.38
N PRO A 304 -13.46 12.76 0.16
CA PRO A 304 -12.33 13.66 -0.06
C PRO A 304 -12.60 15.04 0.55
N LYS A 305 -11.60 15.60 1.25
CA LYS A 305 -11.62 17.02 1.65
C LYS A 305 -11.07 17.86 0.50
N LEU A 306 -11.97 18.24 -0.40
CA LEU A 306 -11.65 19.02 -1.59
C LEU A 306 -11.52 20.49 -1.23
N ASP A 307 -10.34 21.08 -1.45
CA ASP A 307 -10.25 22.54 -1.53
C ASP A 307 -10.82 22.97 -2.88
N LEU A 308 -12.09 23.40 -2.87
CA LEU A 308 -12.81 23.83 -4.07
C LEU A 308 -12.12 25.00 -4.79
N ASN A 309 -11.20 25.73 -4.14
CA ASN A 309 -10.45 26.82 -4.76
C ASN A 309 -9.31 26.33 -5.66
N LEU A 310 -8.80 25.11 -5.43
CA LEU A 310 -7.67 24.52 -6.18
C LEU A 310 -8.12 23.65 -7.37
N LEU A 311 -9.42 23.34 -7.48
CA LEU A 311 -9.98 22.54 -8.56
C LEU A 311 -10.18 23.35 -9.86
N SER A 312 -9.98 22.71 -11.01
CA SER A 312 -10.41 23.27 -12.30
C SER A 312 -11.94 23.39 -12.37
N PRO A 313 -12.48 24.30 -13.22
CA PRO A 313 -13.93 24.39 -13.44
C PRO A 313 -14.56 23.05 -13.84
N ASP A 314 -13.90 22.29 -14.72
CA ASP A 314 -14.39 20.99 -15.20
C ASP A 314 -14.42 19.94 -14.08
N ARG A 315 -13.40 19.92 -13.21
CA ARG A 315 -13.37 18.99 -12.07
C ARG A 315 -14.42 19.34 -11.02
N ARG A 316 -14.69 20.63 -10.79
CA ARG A 316 -15.81 21.10 -9.96
C ARG A 316 -17.17 20.68 -10.53
N ALA A 317 -17.35 20.79 -11.86
CA ALA A 317 -18.58 20.36 -12.52
C ALA A 317 -18.79 18.84 -12.43
N GLU A 318 -17.72 18.04 -12.54
CA GLU A 318 -17.81 16.57 -12.40
C GLU A 318 -18.13 16.15 -10.96
N LEU A 319 -17.49 16.77 -9.97
CA LEU A 319 -17.80 16.54 -8.56
C LEU A 319 -19.24 16.93 -8.20
N ALA A 320 -19.79 17.99 -8.80
CA ALA A 320 -21.19 18.37 -8.61
C ALA A 320 -22.17 17.30 -9.14
N LYS A 321 -21.83 16.58 -10.23
CA LYS A 321 -22.61 15.43 -10.75
C LYS A 321 -22.54 14.23 -9.80
N GLN A 322 -21.36 13.95 -9.26
CA GLN A 322 -21.15 12.87 -8.29
C GLN A 322 -21.92 13.12 -6.98
N THR A 323 -22.02 14.38 -6.52
CA THR A 323 -22.79 14.73 -5.30
C THR A 323 -24.32 14.81 -5.50
N SER A 324 -24.81 14.82 -6.75
CA SER A 324 -26.25 14.90 -7.07
C SER A 324 -26.90 13.55 -7.37
N HIS A 325 -26.12 12.48 -7.47
CA HIS A 325 -26.64 11.12 -7.49
C HIS A 325 -26.87 10.62 -6.07
N GLU A 326 -28.08 10.83 -5.54
CA GLU A 326 -28.57 9.96 -4.46
C GLU A 326 -28.52 8.52 -4.96
N VAL A 327 -27.63 7.71 -4.38
CA VAL A 327 -27.53 6.28 -4.67
C VAL A 327 -28.78 5.59 -4.12
N LYS A 328 -29.84 5.54 -4.93
CA LYS A 328 -30.96 4.63 -4.70
C LYS A 328 -30.44 3.20 -4.83
N SER A 329 -30.33 2.52 -3.69
CA SER A 329 -29.91 1.13 -3.60
C SER A 329 -30.67 0.26 -4.62
N PRO A 330 -29.99 -0.58 -5.41
CA PRO A 330 -30.67 -1.57 -6.24
C PRO A 330 -31.52 -2.49 -5.35
N MET A 331 -32.83 -2.50 -5.58
CA MET A 331 -33.73 -3.44 -4.91
C MET A 331 -33.43 -4.88 -5.35
N PRO A 332 -33.53 -5.89 -4.48
CA PRO A 332 -33.28 -7.28 -4.86
C PRO A 332 -34.23 -7.74 -5.98
N ILE A 333 -33.68 -8.33 -7.04
CA ILE A 333 -34.46 -8.90 -8.14
C ILE A 333 -35.14 -10.18 -7.64
N GLY A 334 -36.42 -10.07 -7.27
CA GLY A 334 -37.26 -11.22 -6.95
C GLY A 334 -37.71 -11.96 -8.20
N HIS A 335 -37.46 -13.27 -8.29
CA HIS A 335 -38.01 -14.12 -9.34
C HIS A 335 -39.55 -14.14 -9.29
N LYS A 336 -40.22 -13.68 -10.35
CA LYS A 336 -41.54 -14.17 -10.78
C LYS A 336 -41.62 -14.27 -12.30
N ALA A 337 -42.45 -15.20 -12.78
CA ALA A 337 -42.43 -15.71 -14.14
C ALA A 337 -43.39 -14.99 -15.11
N GLY A 338 -43.01 -14.98 -16.39
CA GLY A 338 -43.91 -15.28 -17.53
C GLY A 338 -44.93 -14.25 -18.01
N SER A 339 -44.59 -13.57 -19.12
CA SER A 339 -45.48 -13.25 -20.26
C SER A 339 -46.57 -12.17 -20.11
N PRO A 340 -47.12 -11.60 -21.22
CA PRO A 340 -46.52 -11.18 -22.51
C PRO A 340 -46.85 -9.67 -22.85
N PRO A 341 -46.40 -9.08 -23.98
CA PRO A 341 -46.31 -7.61 -24.13
C PRO A 341 -47.48 -6.91 -24.85
N GLN A 342 -47.65 -5.60 -24.61
CA GLN A 342 -48.50 -4.69 -25.42
C GLN A 342 -47.89 -3.29 -25.65
N LYS A 343 -48.41 -2.63 -26.69
CA LYS A 343 -47.81 -1.61 -27.57
C LYS A 343 -47.73 -0.15 -27.06
N ALA A 344 -46.63 0.48 -27.46
CA ALA A 344 -46.41 1.86 -27.92
C ALA A 344 -47.58 2.88 -28.05
N ASN A 345 -47.34 4.10 -27.54
CA ASN A 345 -47.61 5.45 -28.11
C ASN A 345 -47.26 6.53 -27.04
N SER A 346 -47.17 7.84 -27.30
CA SER A 346 -46.50 8.67 -28.34
C SER A 346 -46.71 10.16 -27.98
N LYS A 347 -45.87 11.08 -28.51
CA LYS A 347 -46.04 12.57 -28.53
C LYS A 347 -45.80 13.33 -27.20
N GLU A 348 -44.87 14.30 -27.14
CA GLU A 348 -44.82 15.69 -27.70
C GLU A 348 -45.62 16.72 -26.89
N GLY A 349 -45.02 17.89 -26.63
CA GLY A 349 -45.73 19.08 -26.10
C GLY A 349 -44.83 20.01 -25.27
N ALA A 350 -44.58 21.22 -25.74
CA ALA A 350 -43.70 22.21 -25.10
C ALA A 350 -44.47 23.32 -24.34
N SER A 351 -43.67 24.22 -23.75
CA SER A 351 -43.91 25.66 -23.45
C SER A 351 -44.25 26.14 -22.02
N THR A 352 -43.36 27.02 -21.56
CA THR A 352 -43.49 28.13 -20.58
C THR A 352 -44.19 29.35 -21.27
N PRO A 353 -44.60 30.49 -20.63
CA PRO A 353 -43.85 31.24 -19.58
C PRO A 353 -44.62 32.16 -18.57
N SER A 354 -43.85 32.91 -17.75
CA SER A 354 -44.15 34.22 -17.08
C SER A 354 -45.27 34.30 -16.01
N SER A 355 -45.31 35.23 -15.03
CA SER A 355 -44.34 36.22 -14.45
C SER A 355 -44.89 36.80 -13.11
N ASP A 356 -44.17 37.76 -12.49
CA ASP A 356 -44.62 38.74 -11.45
C ASP A 356 -44.74 38.27 -9.97
N ASN A 357 -44.00 38.83 -8.99
CA ASN A 357 -44.08 40.16 -8.30
C ASN A 357 -45.23 40.22 -7.24
N THR A 358 -45.14 40.75 -6.00
CA THR A 358 -44.16 41.61 -5.27
C THR A 358 -44.51 41.74 -3.75
N VAL A 359 -43.52 41.95 -2.84
CA VAL A 359 -43.60 42.74 -1.54
C VAL A 359 -44.53 42.19 -0.41
N SER A 360 -44.43 42.41 0.93
CA SER A 360 -43.60 43.19 1.90
C SER A 360 -43.30 42.34 3.19
N ALA A 361 -42.19 42.48 3.93
CA ALA A 361 -41.85 43.39 5.07
C ALA A 361 -42.41 43.08 6.49
N GLY A 362 -41.53 43.02 7.51
CA GLY A 362 -41.87 42.97 8.95
C GLY A 362 -40.70 42.51 9.87
N MET A 363 -40.18 43.40 10.74
CA MET A 363 -39.24 43.08 11.85
C MET A 363 -39.98 43.07 13.20
N PRO A 364 -39.44 42.38 14.24
CA PRO A 364 -38.70 43.11 15.28
C PRO A 364 -37.49 42.36 15.90
N THR A 365 -36.72 43.06 16.75
CA THR A 365 -35.57 42.59 17.56
C THR A 365 -35.73 43.03 19.02
N PRO A 366 -34.83 42.68 19.96
CA PRO A 366 -34.24 41.37 20.31
C PRO A 366 -34.58 40.98 21.78
N PRO A 367 -34.00 39.92 22.38
CA PRO A 367 -32.94 40.21 23.37
C PRO A 367 -31.84 39.13 23.58
N ALA A 368 -30.75 39.60 24.22
CA ALA A 368 -29.80 38.89 25.10
C ALA A 368 -28.98 37.66 24.64
N THR A 369 -27.65 37.85 24.59
CA THR A 369 -26.62 36.80 24.59
C THR A 369 -26.53 36.06 25.94
N PRO A 370 -26.11 34.79 25.97
CA PRO A 370 -24.83 34.50 26.64
C PRO A 370 -23.97 33.39 26.01
N ALA A 371 -22.70 33.37 26.42
CA ALA A 371 -21.74 32.25 26.41
C ALA A 371 -21.41 31.55 25.07
N ARG A 372 -20.21 31.85 24.56
CA ARG A 372 -19.60 31.26 23.36
C ARG A 372 -19.03 29.85 23.65
N THR A 373 -19.72 28.79 23.25
CA THR A 373 -19.12 27.46 23.06
C THR A 373 -18.34 27.41 21.74
N PRO A 374 -17.23 26.64 21.65
CA PRO A 374 -16.52 26.44 20.39
C PRO A 374 -17.39 25.64 19.39
N PRO A 375 -17.29 25.88 18.08
CA PRO A 375 -18.06 25.14 17.09
C PRO A 375 -17.65 23.67 17.11
N LYS A 376 -18.64 22.76 17.15
CA LYS A 376 -18.41 21.35 16.80
C LYS A 376 -18.24 21.27 15.29
N ASP A 377 -17.10 20.75 14.83
CA ASP A 377 -16.91 20.38 13.42
C ASP A 377 -18.07 19.47 12.98
N LYS A 378 -18.84 19.92 11.98
CA LYS A 378 -19.92 19.12 11.38
C LYS A 378 -19.48 18.32 10.15
N ASP A 379 -18.23 18.49 9.71
CA ASP A 379 -17.72 17.95 8.44
C ASP A 379 -17.01 16.59 8.61
N GLN A 380 -17.70 15.66 9.28
CA GLN A 380 -17.35 14.22 9.31
C GLN A 380 -18.53 13.36 8.88
N GLU A 381 -18.95 13.54 7.63
CA GLU A 381 -19.92 12.63 7.00
C GLU A 381 -19.21 11.33 6.59
N SER A 382 -19.12 10.38 7.53
CA SER A 382 -18.65 9.02 7.27
C SER A 382 -19.82 8.12 6.88
N LEU A 383 -19.80 7.58 5.66
CA LEU A 383 -20.73 6.54 5.25
C LEU A 383 -20.26 5.19 5.83
N LYS A 384 -21.19 4.47 6.46
CA LYS A 384 -21.01 3.08 6.89
C LYS A 384 -21.85 2.20 5.97
N THR A 385 -21.20 1.54 5.02
CA THR A 385 -21.87 0.58 4.13
C THR A 385 -21.52 -0.82 4.60
N SER A 386 -22.54 -1.65 4.85
CA SER A 386 -22.37 -3.07 5.20
C SER A 386 -22.82 -3.91 4.01
N ILE A 387 -21.93 -4.76 3.49
CA ILE A 387 -22.24 -5.66 2.37
C ILE A 387 -22.05 -7.07 2.91
N HIS A 388 -23.17 -7.75 3.19
CA HIS A 388 -23.11 -9.11 3.67
C HIS A 388 -22.79 -10.06 2.51
N ILE A 389 -21.50 -10.35 2.33
CA ILE A 389 -21.05 -11.50 1.56
C ILE A 389 -21.13 -12.72 2.48
N PRO A 390 -21.88 -13.78 2.14
CA PRO A 390 -21.88 -15.02 2.91
C PRO A 390 -20.58 -15.78 2.62
N ILE A 391 -19.59 -15.61 3.50
CA ILE A 391 -18.34 -16.37 3.51
C ILE A 391 -18.63 -17.75 4.13
N ASN A 392 -18.23 -18.83 3.46
CA ASN A 392 -18.62 -20.19 3.86
C ASN A 392 -17.79 -20.66 5.06
N SER A 393 -18.32 -20.46 6.26
CA SER A 393 -17.78 -21.04 7.49
C SER A 393 -18.04 -22.56 7.54
N CYS A 394 -17.20 -23.34 6.85
CA CYS A 394 -17.30 -24.80 6.85
C CYS A 394 -16.65 -25.41 8.10
N GLU A 395 -17.42 -25.54 9.19
CA GLU A 395 -17.03 -26.40 10.32
C GLU A 395 -17.15 -27.87 9.93
N LYS A 396 -16.03 -28.47 9.48
CA LYS A 396 -15.88 -29.92 9.32
C LYS A 396 -14.55 -30.42 9.88
N SER A 397 -14.47 -30.49 11.21
CA SER A 397 -13.47 -31.29 11.93
C SER A 397 -14.14 -32.55 12.53
N GLY A 398 -14.41 -33.53 11.67
CA GLY A 398 -14.72 -34.88 12.12
C GLY A 398 -13.43 -35.61 12.52
N ALA A 399 -13.24 -35.87 13.81
CA ALA A 399 -12.11 -36.65 14.29
C ALA A 399 -12.21 -38.12 13.85
N MET A 400 -11.11 -38.70 13.40
CA MET A 400 -10.94 -40.15 13.25
C MET A 400 -9.68 -40.59 13.99
N GLU A 401 -9.87 -41.38 15.06
CA GLU A 401 -8.80 -42.17 15.66
C GLU A 401 -8.48 -43.39 14.78
N PRO A 402 -7.22 -43.85 14.72
CA PRO A 402 -6.87 -45.08 14.02
C PRO A 402 -7.15 -46.32 14.89
N GLY A 403 -8.20 -47.08 14.54
CA GLY A 403 -8.48 -48.40 15.12
C GLY A 403 -7.48 -49.47 14.67
N ASN A 404 -6.94 -50.23 15.62
CA ASN A 404 -5.88 -51.21 15.43
C ASN A 404 -6.42 -52.65 15.23
N HIS A 405 -6.25 -53.24 14.04
CA HIS A 405 -6.26 -54.69 13.72
C HIS A 405 -5.37 -54.90 12.47
N GLY A 406 -4.63 -56.00 12.24
CA GLY A 406 -4.47 -57.26 12.99
C GLY A 406 -4.59 -58.48 12.04
N ASN A 407 -3.53 -59.30 11.92
CA ASN A 407 -3.35 -60.45 10.99
C ASN A 407 -3.31 -60.13 9.47
N GLY A 408 -2.57 -60.87 8.62
CA GLY A 408 -1.59 -61.93 8.87
C GLY A 408 -1.27 -62.77 7.61
N GLY A 409 -0.05 -63.32 7.49
CA GLY A 409 0.32 -64.38 6.53
C GLY A 409 0.99 -63.98 5.21
N GLY A 410 2.17 -64.56 4.94
CA GLY A 410 2.72 -64.79 3.58
C GLY A 410 2.81 -66.31 3.32
N PRO A 411 3.70 -66.84 2.45
CA PRO A 411 4.59 -66.18 1.48
C PRO A 411 4.64 -66.86 0.07
N GLY A 412 5.46 -66.31 -0.86
CA GLY A 412 5.87 -66.94 -2.14
C GLY A 412 4.93 -66.67 -3.35
N GLY A 413 5.37 -66.74 -4.61
CA GLY A 413 6.71 -66.91 -5.18
C GLY A 413 6.66 -67.32 -6.66
N GLY A 414 7.63 -66.89 -7.49
CA GLY A 414 7.98 -67.57 -8.76
C GLY A 414 7.25 -67.20 -10.08
N LEU A 415 7.98 -66.45 -10.93
CA LEU A 415 8.21 -66.72 -12.37
C LEU A 415 7.05 -66.92 -13.39
N GLY A 416 7.01 -66.01 -14.38
CA GLY A 416 7.12 -66.40 -15.81
C GLY A 416 5.86 -66.35 -16.69
N GLY A 417 5.91 -65.58 -17.80
CA GLY A 417 4.91 -65.66 -18.88
C GLY A 417 4.96 -64.50 -19.87
N LYS A 418 5.52 -64.71 -21.07
CA LYS A 418 5.61 -63.72 -22.16
C LYS A 418 4.25 -63.34 -22.77
N ARG A 419 4.15 -62.13 -23.32
CA ARG A 419 3.48 -61.87 -24.62
C ARG A 419 3.91 -60.54 -25.23
N ASP A 420 3.81 -60.46 -26.56
CA ASP A 420 4.63 -59.61 -27.41
C ASP A 420 4.00 -58.24 -27.81
N GLU A 421 4.90 -57.32 -28.19
CA GLU A 421 4.80 -56.24 -29.18
C GLU A 421 3.48 -55.47 -29.40
N LYS A 422 3.55 -54.14 -29.20
CA LYS A 422 3.42 -53.12 -30.29
C LYS A 422 3.65 -51.69 -29.79
N GLU A 423 4.70 -51.02 -30.28
CA GLU A 423 4.78 -49.55 -30.31
C GLU A 423 3.95 -48.99 -31.48
N PRO A 424 3.40 -47.76 -31.34
CA PRO A 424 3.87 -46.65 -32.19
C PRO A 424 3.73 -45.26 -31.50
N PRO A 425 4.06 -44.13 -32.17
CA PRO A 425 5.37 -43.78 -32.72
C PRO A 425 5.88 -42.40 -32.22
N VAL A 426 7.18 -42.15 -32.37
CA VAL A 426 7.82 -40.85 -32.07
C VAL A 426 7.30 -39.72 -32.97
N ARG A 427 7.01 -38.54 -32.42
CA ARG A 427 6.69 -37.32 -33.20
C ARG A 427 7.62 -36.15 -32.88
N SER A 428 8.52 -35.88 -33.84
CA SER A 428 9.22 -34.62 -34.14
C SER A 428 9.37 -33.55 -33.04
N GLN A 429 10.60 -33.37 -32.56
CA GLN A 429 11.04 -32.11 -31.96
C GLN A 429 11.06 -30.99 -33.02
N VAL A 430 10.61 -29.79 -32.66
CA VAL A 430 10.75 -28.57 -33.47
C VAL A 430 11.88 -27.75 -32.86
N PRO A 431 12.94 -27.37 -33.63
CA PRO A 431 14.01 -26.54 -33.10
C PRO A 431 13.55 -25.08 -32.90
N PRO A 432 14.10 -24.34 -31.92
CA PRO A 432 13.76 -22.94 -31.69
C PRO A 432 14.26 -22.04 -32.85
N PRO A 433 13.56 -20.94 -33.17
CA PRO A 433 14.02 -19.98 -34.16
C PRO A 433 15.28 -19.25 -33.70
N SER A 434 16.19 -19.02 -34.65
CA SER A 434 17.49 -18.41 -34.42
C SER A 434 17.40 -16.92 -34.08
N SER A 435 18.04 -16.52 -32.99
CA SER A 435 18.22 -15.12 -32.60
C SER A 435 19.32 -14.46 -33.44
N GLN A 436 18.96 -13.56 -34.36
CA GLN A 436 19.90 -12.53 -34.84
C GLN A 436 19.82 -11.28 -33.95
N PRO A 437 20.93 -10.55 -33.74
CA PRO A 437 20.97 -9.45 -32.79
C PRO A 437 20.29 -8.20 -33.34
N VAL A 438 19.17 -7.81 -32.74
CA VAL A 438 18.59 -6.49 -32.95
C VAL A 438 19.46 -5.46 -32.23
N GLN A 439 20.06 -4.54 -32.99
CA GLN A 439 20.84 -3.43 -32.43
C GLN A 439 19.93 -2.55 -31.57
N SER A 440 20.31 -2.34 -30.30
CA SER A 440 19.59 -1.48 -29.38
C SER A 440 19.73 -0.01 -29.80
N ALA A 441 18.67 0.57 -30.37
CA ALA A 441 18.55 2.02 -30.47
C ALA A 441 18.53 2.62 -29.05
N ALA A 442 19.38 3.63 -28.80
CA ALA A 442 19.41 4.31 -27.51
C ALA A 442 18.07 5.03 -27.25
N PRO A 443 17.60 5.09 -25.99
CA PRO A 443 16.40 5.84 -25.65
C PRO A 443 16.61 7.34 -25.93
N PRO A 444 15.58 8.07 -26.41
CA PRO A 444 15.69 9.50 -26.65
C PRO A 444 15.93 10.26 -25.34
N ALA A 445 16.76 11.30 -25.40
CA ALA A 445 17.04 12.16 -24.27
C ALA A 445 15.76 12.87 -23.78
N PRO A 446 15.61 13.13 -22.46
CA PRO A 446 14.47 13.86 -21.93
C PRO A 446 14.42 15.30 -22.50
N PRO A 447 13.21 15.86 -22.74
CA PRO A 447 13.09 17.22 -23.23
C PRO A 447 13.65 18.22 -22.21
N ASN A 448 14.37 19.24 -22.71
CA ASN A 448 14.89 20.33 -21.88
C ASN A 448 13.77 21.02 -21.10
N PRO A 449 14.00 21.43 -19.84
CA PRO A 449 13.02 22.21 -19.09
C PRO A 449 12.79 23.56 -19.77
N SER A 450 11.51 23.90 -20.02
CA SER A 450 11.11 25.21 -20.51
C SER A 450 11.59 26.32 -19.57
N PRO A 451 12.00 27.50 -20.10
CA PRO A 451 12.58 28.57 -19.29
C PRO A 451 11.55 29.15 -18.30
N ALA A 452 12.03 29.49 -17.10
CA ALA A 452 11.23 30.13 -16.07
C ALA A 452 10.69 31.52 -16.54
N PRO A 453 9.48 31.93 -16.12
CA PRO A 453 8.91 33.20 -16.53
C PRO A 453 9.72 34.38 -16.00
N VAL A 454 10.14 35.24 -16.91
CA VAL A 454 10.84 36.50 -16.63
C VAL A 454 9.92 37.46 -15.89
N GLN A 455 10.32 37.94 -14.71
CA GLN A 455 9.64 39.07 -14.06
C GLN A 455 10.00 40.38 -14.78
N PRO A 456 9.05 41.30 -15.00
CA PRO A 456 9.33 42.57 -15.67
C PRO A 456 10.16 43.50 -14.78
N ALA A 457 11.14 44.16 -15.39
CA ALA A 457 11.98 45.13 -14.71
C ALA A 457 11.18 46.35 -14.22
N GLN A 458 11.41 46.76 -12.97
CA GLN A 458 11.15 48.12 -12.52
C GLN A 458 12.47 48.90 -12.52
N ASN A 459 12.44 50.10 -13.11
CA ASN A 459 13.63 50.89 -13.37
C ASN A 459 13.67 52.12 -12.45
N SER A 460 14.88 52.46 -11.99
CA SER A 460 15.31 53.75 -11.42
C SER A 460 14.50 54.40 -10.28
N GLN A 461 15.18 54.61 -9.14
CA GLN A 461 15.58 55.97 -8.74
C GLN A 461 16.78 55.95 -7.75
N ASN A 462 17.72 56.88 -7.94
CA ASN A 462 18.91 57.05 -7.10
C ASN A 462 18.63 58.01 -5.93
N ALA A 463 19.20 57.74 -4.74
CA ALA A 463 19.63 58.79 -3.80
C ALA A 463 20.60 58.26 -2.70
N THR A 464 21.88 58.62 -2.84
CA THR A 464 22.84 59.00 -1.78
C THR A 464 22.56 58.70 -0.29
N THR A 465 23.50 58.05 0.40
CA THR A 465 24.45 58.72 1.33
C THR A 465 25.48 57.70 1.88
N ALA A 466 26.58 58.19 2.48
CA ALA A 466 27.77 57.39 2.78
C ALA A 466 28.19 57.43 4.27
N SER A 467 29.18 56.58 4.59
CA SER A 467 30.15 56.70 5.69
C SER A 467 29.84 56.06 7.06
N PRO A 468 30.89 55.65 7.84
CA PRO A 468 30.90 54.33 8.47
C PRO A 468 31.27 54.31 9.97
N ALA A 469 31.36 53.11 10.56
CA ALA A 469 31.99 52.84 11.85
C ALA A 469 32.73 51.47 11.86
N PRO A 470 33.74 51.24 12.73
CA PRO A 470 34.90 50.40 12.38
C PRO A 470 34.93 49.01 13.00
N SER A 471 35.86 48.19 12.49
CA SER A 471 36.23 46.87 13.01
C SER A 471 37.45 46.90 13.93
N SER A 472 37.35 46.23 15.07
CA SER A 472 38.47 45.64 15.83
C SER A 472 38.37 44.10 15.68
N GLY A 473 39.42 43.30 15.73
CA GLY A 473 40.82 43.59 16.04
C GLY A 473 41.35 42.56 17.03
N SER A 474 42.02 41.50 16.53
CA SER A 474 42.85 40.62 17.36
C SER A 474 43.79 39.77 16.49
N GLN A 475 45.09 40.02 16.60
CA GLN A 475 46.15 39.06 16.30
C GLN A 475 46.53 38.34 17.59
N ALA A 476 46.88 37.06 17.50
CA ALA A 476 47.67 36.36 18.51
C ALA A 476 48.62 35.38 17.82
N THR A 477 49.90 35.41 18.20
CA THR A 477 50.97 34.58 17.65
C THR A 477 51.79 33.93 18.77
N ALA A 478 52.58 32.92 18.38
CA ALA A 478 53.64 32.24 19.15
C ALA A 478 53.22 31.21 20.22
N GLY A 479 54.06 30.16 20.36
CA GLY A 479 53.96 29.17 21.45
C GLY A 479 54.35 27.73 21.09
N SER A 480 55.61 27.47 20.71
CA SER A 480 56.12 26.13 20.39
C SER A 480 56.74 25.39 21.59
N SER A 481 56.47 24.09 21.76
CA SER A 481 57.32 23.05 22.40
C SER A 481 56.50 21.76 22.65
N SER A 482 57.03 20.54 22.77
CA SER A 482 58.21 19.88 22.16
C SER A 482 58.22 18.39 22.58
N ASN A 483 58.60 17.48 21.68
CA ASN A 483 59.11 16.11 21.92
C ASN A 483 58.28 15.08 22.73
N LEU A 484 58.04 13.92 22.11
CA LEU A 484 58.20 12.59 22.74
C LEU A 484 58.61 11.55 21.68
N SER A 485 59.28 10.48 22.09
CA SER A 485 60.25 9.72 21.27
C SER A 485 59.74 8.49 20.52
N LEU A 486 60.45 8.15 19.44
CA LEU A 486 60.32 6.92 18.64
C LEU A 486 61.26 5.80 19.11
N THR A 487 60.72 4.59 19.31
CA THR A 487 61.38 3.25 19.20
C THR A 487 60.25 2.20 19.10
N SER A 488 60.33 1.08 18.38
CA SER A 488 61.24 0.56 17.36
C SER A 488 60.56 -0.66 16.67
N LEU A 489 61.20 -1.26 15.66
CA LEU A 489 60.83 -2.52 14.97
C LEU A 489 59.56 -2.46 14.08
N GLY A 490 59.52 -2.96 12.84
CA GLY A 490 60.57 -3.56 12.01
C GLY A 490 60.16 -4.91 11.41
N SER A 491 59.84 -4.94 10.11
CA SER A 491 59.99 -6.11 9.22
C SER A 491 59.74 -5.72 7.76
N SER A 492 60.58 -6.26 6.88
CA SER A 492 60.46 -6.26 5.42
C SER A 492 59.49 -7.41 4.98
N ALA A 493 59.18 -7.67 3.70
CA ALA A 493 59.76 -7.19 2.46
C ALA A 493 58.73 -7.10 1.33
N TYR A 494 59.01 -6.23 0.36
CA TYR A 494 58.52 -6.38 -1.01
C TYR A 494 59.38 -7.44 -1.72
N GLU A 495 58.77 -8.28 -2.56
CA GLU A 495 59.46 -8.78 -3.75
C GLU A 495 58.51 -8.89 -4.94
N ASN A 496 59.07 -8.80 -6.14
CA ASN A 496 58.40 -8.32 -7.33
C ASN A 496 58.94 -9.05 -8.55
N SER A 497 58.12 -9.82 -9.26
CA SER A 497 58.55 -10.50 -10.49
C SER A 497 57.48 -10.43 -11.59
N LYS A 498 57.89 -9.84 -12.72
CA LYS A 498 57.12 -9.74 -13.96
C LYS A 498 57.12 -11.06 -14.74
N SER A 499 56.23 -11.11 -15.73
CA SER A 499 56.44 -11.53 -17.13
C SER A 499 55.79 -12.83 -17.62
N ASN A 500 55.36 -12.72 -18.89
CA ASN A 500 54.78 -13.72 -19.81
C ASN A 500 53.37 -14.22 -19.44
N SER A 501 52.41 -14.30 -20.38
CA SER A 501 52.46 -14.11 -21.86
C SER A 501 51.26 -13.33 -22.38
#